data_AF-A0A7J4EV02-F1
#
_entry.id   AF-A0A7J4EV02-F1
#
_cell.length_a   1.000
_cell.length_b   1.000
_cell.length_c   1.000
_cell.angle_alpha   90.00
_cell.angle_beta   90.00
_cell.angle_gamma   90.00
#
_symmetry.space_group_name_H-M   'P 1'
#
loop_
_entity.id
_entity.type
_entity.pdbx_description
1 polymer ?
#
loop_
_entity_poly.entity_id
_entity_poly.type
_entity_poly.pdbx_seq_one_letter_code
_entity_poly.pdbx_strand_id
1 'polypeptide(L)'
;KPEEIKGWLLESYTLAKMLFPLLIIGVAIAGLISVFIPPEYISRYVGENTLFSNFIASLVGALMYFATLTEVPIVKTLMDLGMHVGPAMALLLAGPSLSIPTVLTISRVFGVVKSLTYLALVVVLSTLAGYITGIMLG
;
A
#
# COMPACT_ATOMS: atom_id res chain seq x y z
N LYS A 1 32.01 -16.08 -10.12
CA LYS A 1 33.08 -15.59 -11.03
C LYS A 1 33.16 -14.06 -10.95
N PRO A 2 34.32 -13.41 -11.15
CA PRO A 2 34.46 -11.94 -10.99
C PRO A 2 33.58 -11.11 -11.94
N GLU A 3 33.27 -11.63 -13.12
CA GLU A 3 32.44 -10.95 -14.11
C GLU A 3 30.95 -10.94 -13.73
N GLU A 4 30.45 -12.01 -13.09
CA GLU A 4 29.08 -12.06 -12.56
C GLU A 4 28.88 -11.00 -11.47
N ILE A 5 29.90 -10.78 -10.61
CA ILE A 5 29.85 -9.77 -9.55
C ILE A 5 29.81 -8.36 -10.15
N LYS A 6 30.61 -8.08 -11.19
CA LYS A 6 30.57 -6.79 -11.90
C LYS A 6 29.22 -6.55 -12.58
N GLY A 7 28.66 -7.56 -13.22
CA GLY A 7 27.33 -7.48 -13.83
C GLY A 7 26.24 -7.16 -12.81
N TRP A 8 26.24 -7.89 -11.68
CA TRP A 8 25.29 -7.67 -10.60
C TRP A 8 25.41 -6.27 -9.96
N LEU A 9 26.63 -5.77 -9.77
CA LEU A 9 26.88 -4.42 -9.25
C LEU A 9 26.42 -3.32 -10.22
N LEU A 10 26.61 -3.53 -11.52
CA LEU A 10 26.15 -2.59 -12.55
C LEU A 10 24.63 -2.52 -12.61
N GLU A 11 23.94 -3.66 -12.58
CA GLU A 11 22.47 -3.68 -12.53
C GLU A 11 21.94 -3.04 -11.25
N SER A 12 22.50 -3.40 -10.09
CA SER A 12 22.12 -2.81 -8.81
C SER A 12 22.31 -1.29 -8.81
N TYR A 13 23.43 -0.80 -9.34
CA TYR A 13 23.70 0.63 -9.49
C TYR A 13 22.71 1.30 -10.45
N THR A 14 22.32 0.62 -11.53
CA THR A 14 21.37 1.13 -12.52
C THR A 14 19.98 1.26 -11.91
N LEU A 15 19.51 0.23 -11.20
CA LEU A 15 18.25 0.26 -10.46
C LEU A 15 18.27 1.34 -9.38
N ALA A 16 19.34 1.43 -8.58
CA ALA A 16 19.47 2.46 -7.57
C ALA A 16 19.42 3.87 -8.17
N LYS A 17 20.15 4.11 -9.27
CA LYS A 17 20.16 5.40 -9.97
C LYS A 17 18.79 5.78 -10.53
N MET A 18 17.98 4.81 -10.95
CA MET A 18 16.61 5.04 -11.42
C MET A 18 15.62 5.26 -10.28
N LEU A 19 15.68 4.43 -9.23
CA LEU A 19 14.72 4.43 -8.13
C LEU A 19 14.95 5.59 -7.15
N PHE A 20 16.20 5.97 -6.90
CA PHE A 20 16.54 7.00 -5.91
C PHE A 20 15.86 8.36 -6.16
N PRO A 21 15.90 8.96 -7.36
CA PRO A 21 15.19 10.21 -7.62
C PRO A 21 13.66 10.04 -7.56
N LEU A 22 13.13 8.91 -8.02
CA LEU A 22 11.69 8.60 -7.92
C LEU A 22 11.24 8.50 -6.47
N LEU A 23 12.06 7.92 -5.60
CA LEU A 23 11.79 7.79 -4.17
C LEU A 23 11.80 9.15 -3.49
N ILE A 24 12.77 10.02 -3.80
CA ILE A 24 12.79 11.39 -3.27
C ILE A 24 11.53 12.16 -3.69
N ILE A 25 11.16 12.09 -4.97
CA ILE A 25 9.95 12.75 -5.48
C ILE A 25 8.70 12.16 -4.81
N GLY A 26 8.60 10.83 -4.70
CA GLY A 26 7.49 10.15 -4.07
C GLY A 26 7.33 10.53 -2.60
N VAL A 27 8.43 10.61 -1.84
CA VAL A 27 8.43 11.05 -0.44
C VAL A 27 8.03 12.54 -0.33
N ALA A 28 8.53 13.39 -1.22
CA ALA A 28 8.16 14.80 -1.25
C ALA A 28 6.66 15.00 -1.56
N ILE A 29 6.13 14.27 -2.54
CA ILE A 29 4.70 14.28 -2.89
C ILE A 29 3.86 13.72 -1.74
N ALA A 30 4.29 12.64 -1.08
CA ALA A 30 3.61 12.10 0.10
C ALA A 30 3.54 13.15 1.23
N GLY A 31 4.65 13.86 1.49
CA GLY A 31 4.69 15.00 2.41
C GLY A 31 3.73 16.12 2.01
N LEU A 32 3.66 16.47 0.72
CA LEU A 32 2.70 17.45 0.21
C LEU A 32 1.24 16.99 0.36
N ILE A 33 0.93 15.74 0.02
CA ILE A 33 -0.41 15.16 0.16
C ILE A 33 -0.85 15.19 1.64
N SER A 34 0.07 14.98 2.58
CA SER A 34 -0.23 15.07 4.01
C SER A 34 -0.69 16.46 4.46
N VAL A 35 -0.36 17.52 3.69
CA VAL A 35 -0.85 18.89 3.90
C VAL A 35 -2.23 19.10 3.27
N PHE A 36 -2.55 18.37 2.19
CA PHE A 36 -3.82 18.50 1.46
C PHE A 36 -4.92 17.55 1.93
N ILE A 37 -4.60 16.45 2.60
CA ILE A 37 -5.58 15.57 3.23
C ILE A 37 -5.96 16.16 4.58
N PRO A 38 -7.20 16.65 4.77
CA PRO A 38 -7.59 17.20 6.05
C PRO A 38 -7.58 16.06 7.10
N PRO A 39 -6.89 16.24 8.24
CA PRO A 39 -6.77 15.20 9.27
C PRO A 39 -8.12 14.64 9.72
N GLU A 40 -9.18 15.44 9.63
CA GLU A 40 -10.55 15.05 9.98
C GLU A 40 -11.05 13.86 9.17
N TYR A 41 -10.63 13.71 7.91
CA TYR A 41 -10.98 12.54 7.09
C TYR A 41 -10.25 11.28 7.56
N ILE A 42 -8.97 11.41 7.91
CA ILE A 42 -8.18 10.29 8.43
C ILE A 42 -8.79 9.78 9.73
N SER A 43 -9.00 10.68 10.70
CA SER A 43 -9.59 10.32 11.99
C SER A 43 -11.00 9.74 11.83
N ARG A 44 -11.83 10.30 10.94
CA ARG A 44 -13.22 9.85 10.75
C ARG A 44 -13.35 8.47 10.09
N TYR A 45 -12.53 8.16 9.10
CA TYR A 45 -12.70 6.92 8.32
C TYR A 45 -11.74 5.81 8.73
N VAL A 46 -10.52 6.14 9.14
CA VAL A 46 -9.45 5.16 9.44
C VAL A 46 -8.76 5.40 10.79
N GLY A 47 -9.32 6.27 11.65
CA GLY A 47 -8.76 6.61 12.95
C GLY A 47 -9.12 5.67 14.10
N GLU A 48 -10.05 4.73 13.88
CA GLU A 48 -10.45 3.74 14.87
C GLU A 48 -10.26 2.32 14.35
N ASN A 49 -10.17 1.34 15.25
CA ASN A 49 -10.14 -0.07 14.88
C ASN A 49 -11.54 -0.66 14.65
N THR A 50 -12.26 -0.16 13.64
CA THR A 50 -13.54 -0.79 13.25
C THR A 50 -13.36 -1.68 12.03
N LEU A 51 -14.23 -2.68 11.86
CA LEU A 51 -14.25 -3.47 10.63
C LEU A 51 -14.45 -2.58 9.39
N PHE A 52 -15.25 -1.52 9.52
CA PHE A 52 -15.46 -0.55 8.45
C PHE A 52 -14.19 0.24 8.11
N SER A 53 -13.46 0.72 9.11
CA SER A 53 -12.19 1.42 8.92
C SER A 53 -11.13 0.56 8.24
N ASN A 54 -11.02 -0.72 8.66
CA ASN A 54 -10.12 -1.69 8.03
C ASN A 54 -10.55 -2.06 6.61
N PHE A 55 -11.86 -2.11 6.35
CA PHE A 55 -12.41 -2.32 5.01
C PHE A 55 -12.11 -1.16 4.06
N ILE A 56 -12.30 0.08 4.52
CA ILE A 56 -11.96 1.27 3.73
C ILE A 56 -10.46 1.28 3.43
N ALA A 57 -9.60 1.03 4.42
CA ALA A 57 -8.16 1.04 4.25
C ALA A 57 -7.67 -0.06 3.28
N SER A 58 -8.23 -1.28 3.38
CA SER A 58 -7.90 -2.37 2.45
C SER A 58 -8.42 -2.13 1.04
N LEU A 59 -9.61 -1.55 0.87
CA LEU A 59 -10.16 -1.21 -0.44
C LEU A 59 -9.33 -0.11 -1.11
N VAL A 60 -8.95 0.93 -0.36
CA VAL A 60 -8.06 1.99 -0.84
C VAL A 60 -6.70 1.40 -1.22
N GLY A 61 -6.11 0.59 -0.33
CA GLY A 61 -4.84 -0.09 -0.61
C GLY A 61 -4.89 -0.95 -1.87
N ALA A 62 -5.94 -1.78 -2.04
CA ALA A 62 -6.08 -2.66 -3.19
C ALA A 62 -6.25 -1.93 -4.54
N LEU A 63 -6.76 -0.69 -4.52
CA LEU A 63 -6.96 0.10 -5.72
C LEU A 63 -5.79 1.06 -5.99
N MET A 64 -5.09 1.49 -4.95
CA MET A 64 -3.91 2.34 -5.09
C MET A 64 -2.73 1.54 -5.64
N TYR A 65 -1.91 2.21 -6.45
CA TYR A 65 -0.64 1.66 -6.92
C TYR A 65 0.48 2.45 -6.25
N PHE A 66 1.06 1.89 -5.20
CA PHE A 66 2.26 2.44 -4.57
C PHE A 66 3.50 1.68 -5.03
N ALA A 67 4.63 2.38 -5.11
CA ALA A 67 5.90 1.67 -5.12
C ALA A 67 6.12 1.11 -3.72
N THR A 68 6.56 -0.15 -3.61
CA THR A 68 6.76 -0.85 -2.33
C THR A 68 7.68 -0.06 -1.39
N LEU A 69 8.63 0.69 -1.94
CA LEU A 69 9.56 1.55 -1.19
C LEU A 69 8.90 2.80 -0.58
N THR A 70 7.77 3.25 -1.13
CA THR A 70 7.05 4.46 -0.71
C THR A 70 5.87 4.17 0.23
N GLU A 71 5.40 2.92 0.31
CA GLU A 71 4.26 2.54 1.15
C GLU A 71 4.52 2.77 2.65
N VAL A 72 5.69 2.37 3.14
CA VAL A 72 6.02 2.49 4.58
C VAL A 72 6.07 3.95 5.05
N PRO A 73 6.78 4.88 4.36
CA PRO A 73 6.72 6.31 4.71
C PRO A 73 5.30 6.89 4.66
N ILE A 74 4.51 6.55 3.64
CA ILE A 74 3.14 7.06 3.48
C ILE A 74 2.27 6.61 4.66
N VAL A 75 2.29 5.32 4.99
CA VAL A 75 1.52 4.78 6.11
C VAL A 75 1.97 5.40 7.43
N LYS A 76 3.27 5.59 7.62
CA LYS A 76 3.79 6.28 8.80
C LYS A 76 3.23 7.70 8.91
N THR A 77 3.22 8.47 7.83
CA THR A 77 2.62 9.81 7.81
C THR A 77 1.12 9.77 8.11
N LEU A 78 0.36 8.81 7.56
CA LEU A 78 -1.06 8.67 7.86
C LEU A 78 -1.32 8.33 9.33
N MET A 79 -0.47 7.49 9.93
CA MET A 79 -0.52 7.20 11.37
C MET A 79 -0.22 8.43 12.21
N ASP A 80 0.77 9.25 11.81
CA ASP A 80 1.08 10.52 12.47
C ASP A 80 -0.08 11.53 12.35
N LEU A 81 -0.92 11.40 11.31
CA LEU A 81 -2.19 12.13 11.14
C LEU A 81 -3.40 11.49 11.86
N GLY A 82 -3.20 10.43 12.64
CA GLY A 82 -4.23 9.81 13.47
C GLY A 82 -4.88 8.55 12.89
N MET A 83 -4.30 7.91 11.88
CA MET A 83 -4.74 6.58 11.42
C MET A 83 -4.42 5.50 12.47
N HIS A 84 -5.38 4.62 12.74
CA HIS A 84 -5.20 3.52 13.69
C HIS A 84 -4.29 2.42 13.11
N VAL A 85 -3.56 1.70 13.98
CA VAL A 85 -2.59 0.66 13.58
C VAL A 85 -3.24 -0.50 12.81
N GLY A 86 -4.49 -0.83 13.12
CA GLY A 86 -5.28 -1.85 12.41
C GLY A 86 -5.51 -1.49 10.93
N PRO A 87 -6.22 -0.38 10.63
CA PRO A 87 -6.38 0.13 9.27
C PRO A 87 -5.04 0.33 8.54
N ALA A 88 -3.98 0.76 9.23
CA ALA A 88 -2.64 0.89 8.65
C ALA A 88 -2.10 -0.47 8.16
N MET A 89 -2.26 -1.53 8.96
CA MET A 89 -1.91 -2.90 8.59
C MET A 89 -2.76 -3.41 7.41
N ALA A 90 -4.08 -3.15 7.42
CA ALA A 90 -4.96 -3.52 6.32
C ALA A 90 -4.51 -2.88 4.99
N LEU A 91 -4.07 -1.62 5.03
CA LEU A 91 -3.56 -0.92 3.85
C LEU A 91 -2.23 -1.52 3.36
N LEU A 92 -1.28 -1.79 4.28
CA LEU A 92 0.02 -2.39 3.95
C LEU A 92 -0.07 -3.79 3.34
N LEU A 93 -1.10 -4.57 3.70
CA LEU A 93 -1.33 -5.89 3.12
C LEU A 93 -2.01 -5.82 1.75
N ALA A 94 -2.97 -4.91 1.58
CA ALA A 94 -3.71 -4.76 0.33
C ALA A 94 -2.89 -4.08 -0.78
N GLY A 95 -2.09 -3.06 -0.44
CA GLY A 95 -1.29 -2.25 -1.35
C GLY A 95 -0.44 -3.03 -2.36
N PRO A 96 0.50 -3.88 -1.92
CA PRO A 96 1.35 -4.64 -2.85
C PRO A 96 0.61 -5.79 -3.54
N SER A 97 -0.52 -6.23 -2.99
CA SER A 97 -1.27 -7.38 -3.47
C SER A 97 -2.08 -7.08 -4.73
N LEU A 98 -2.54 -5.83 -4.88
CA LEU A 98 -3.47 -5.41 -5.92
C LEU A 98 -3.24 -3.99 -6.39
N SER A 99 -3.65 -3.74 -7.63
CA SER A 99 -3.72 -2.40 -8.20
C SER A 99 -4.69 -2.40 -9.38
N ILE A 100 -5.12 -1.21 -9.83
CA ILE A 100 -5.95 -1.10 -11.05
C ILE A 100 -5.30 -1.82 -12.26
N PRO A 101 -4.01 -1.60 -12.58
CA PRO A 101 -3.34 -2.35 -13.65
C PRO A 101 -3.38 -3.87 -13.48
N THR A 102 -3.15 -4.37 -12.26
CA THR A 102 -3.16 -5.81 -11.97
C THR A 102 -4.55 -6.40 -12.18
N VAL A 103 -5.60 -5.75 -11.67
CA VAL A 103 -7.01 -6.20 -11.82
C VAL A 103 -7.40 -6.23 -13.30
N LEU A 104 -7.04 -5.19 -14.07
CA LEU A 104 -7.31 -5.15 -15.51
C LEU A 104 -6.59 -6.26 -16.27
N THR A 105 -5.34 -6.56 -15.90
CA THR A 105 -4.54 -7.61 -16.53
C THR A 105 -5.12 -8.98 -16.23
N ILE A 106 -5.45 -9.27 -14.97
CA ILE A 106 -6.08 -10.54 -14.56
C ILE A 106 -7.45 -10.69 -15.24
N SER A 107 -8.23 -9.62 -15.32
CA SER A 107 -9.54 -9.64 -15.98
C SER A 107 -9.44 -10.02 -17.46
N ARG A 108 -8.39 -9.57 -18.17
CA ARG A 108 -8.16 -9.93 -19.57
C ARG A 108 -7.68 -11.37 -19.77
N VAL A 109 -6.85 -11.88 -18.86
CA VAL A 109 -6.24 -13.22 -19.00
C VAL A 109 -7.14 -14.32 -18.44
N PHE A 110 -7.74 -14.10 -17.27
CA PHE A 110 -8.47 -15.10 -16.50
C PHE A 110 -9.99 -14.88 -16.50
N GLY A 111 -10.45 -13.72 -16.96
CA GLY A 111 -11.86 -13.33 -16.95
C GLY A 111 -12.26 -12.52 -15.72
N VAL A 112 -13.28 -11.68 -15.89
CA VAL A 112 -13.74 -10.70 -14.89
C VAL A 112 -14.13 -11.36 -13.57
N VAL A 113 -14.82 -12.52 -13.62
CA VAL A 113 -15.27 -13.22 -12.41
C VAL A 113 -14.10 -13.58 -11.51
N LYS A 114 -13.04 -14.19 -12.05
CA LYS A 114 -11.86 -14.59 -11.26
C LYS A 114 -11.11 -13.37 -10.73
N SER A 115 -11.04 -12.31 -11.51
CA SER A 115 -10.42 -11.04 -11.08
C SER A 115 -11.18 -10.41 -9.91
N LEU A 116 -12.51 -10.40 -9.94
CA LEU A 116 -13.34 -9.89 -8.86
C LEU A 116 -13.26 -10.77 -7.61
N THR A 117 -13.20 -12.10 -7.77
CA THR A 117 -12.97 -13.01 -6.65
C THR A 117 -11.63 -12.74 -5.98
N TYR A 118 -10.57 -12.53 -6.76
CA TYR A 118 -9.25 -12.20 -6.21
C TYR A 118 -9.25 -10.85 -5.47
N LEU A 119 -9.86 -9.82 -6.07
CA LEU A 119 -10.07 -8.51 -5.42
C LEU A 119 -10.78 -8.66 -4.08
N ALA A 120 -11.91 -9.37 -4.07
CA ALA A 120 -12.71 -9.58 -2.87
C ALA A 120 -11.92 -10.33 -1.78
N LEU A 121 -11.16 -11.37 -2.14
CA LEU A 121 -10.35 -12.13 -1.20
C LEU A 121 -9.28 -11.26 -0.54
N VAL A 122 -8.53 -10.48 -1.32
CA VAL A 122 -7.49 -9.60 -0.78
C VAL A 122 -8.11 -8.56 0.15
N VAL A 123 -9.20 -7.91 -0.26
CA VAL A 123 -9.87 -6.89 0.58
C VAL A 123 -10.37 -7.52 1.89
N VAL A 124 -11.03 -8.67 1.84
CA VAL A 124 -11.56 -9.35 3.03
C VAL A 124 -10.43 -9.80 3.95
N LEU A 125 -9.42 -10.48 3.42
CA LEU A 125 -8.31 -11.00 4.23
C LEU A 125 -7.49 -9.87 4.86
N SER A 126 -7.19 -8.80 4.11
CA SER A 126 -6.50 -7.62 4.64
C SER A 126 -7.34 -6.88 5.68
N THR A 127 -8.66 -6.79 5.50
CA THR A 127 -9.58 -6.21 6.48
C THR A 127 -9.54 -6.98 7.80
N LEU A 128 -9.65 -8.31 7.73
CA LEU A 128 -9.64 -9.17 8.90
C LEU A 128 -8.28 -9.15 9.60
N ALA A 129 -7.20 -9.24 8.84
CA ALA A 129 -5.85 -9.16 9.37
C ALA A 129 -5.61 -7.83 10.08
N GLY A 130 -5.96 -6.70 9.44
CA GLY A 130 -5.83 -5.37 10.07
C GLY A 130 -6.69 -5.24 11.32
N TYR A 131 -7.93 -5.72 11.30
CA TYR A 131 -8.81 -5.67 12.47
C TYR A 131 -8.23 -6.47 13.64
N ILE A 132 -7.74 -7.69 13.38
CA ILE A 132 -7.06 -8.54 14.38
C ILE A 132 -5.81 -7.85 14.90
N THR A 133 -4.96 -7.32 14.03
CA THR A 133 -3.76 -6.58 14.43
C THR A 133 -4.11 -5.36 15.29
N GLY A 134 -5.16 -4.65 14.95
CA GLY A 134 -5.64 -3.52 15.75
C GLY A 134 -6.17 -3.93 17.13
N ILE A 135 -6.70 -5.15 17.30
CA ILE A 135 -7.07 -5.69 18.63
C ILE A 135 -5.82 -6.09 19.43
N MET A 136 -4.78 -6.59 18.74
CA MET A 136 -3.57 -7.09 19.40
C MET A 136 -2.59 -5.98 19.79
N LEU A 137 -2.51 -4.90 19.01
CA LEU A 137 -1.51 -3.84 19.13
C LEU A 137 -2.08 -2.45 19.47
N GLY A 138 -3.39 -2.26 19.36
CA GLY A 138 -4.09 -1.00 19.69
C GLY A 138 -4.73 -1.08 21.07
#